data_AF-A0A4P6XIW1-F1
#
_entry.id   AF-A0A4P6XIW1-F1
#
_cell.length_a   1.000
_cell.length_b   1.000
_cell.length_c   1.000
_cell.angle_alpha   90.00
_cell.angle_beta   90.00
_cell.angle_gamma   90.00
#
_symmetry.space_group_name_H-M   'P 1'
#
loop_
_entity.id
_entity.type
_entity.pdbx_description
1 polymer ?
#
loop_
_entity_poly.entity_id
_entity_poly.type
_entity_poly.pdbx_seq_one_letter_code
_entity_poly.pdbx_strand_id
1 'polypeptide(L)'
;MSEPNLTLNNVAESDSDDEYDSANEDIAELSIERYTTDIQRAFLKGLQDADNIDLDNSDPARDINELAAACARDLITNDTAIDSVQSAEFNDAKRQILKSLKTSVLLKAFVAASEPGIFDKYFPSMKRHYVRFHHGNSFITAKVLKKFPCLISEGKVTSSASGELGHVLGAILECAKITQPMVRINASLEIEMLKILVTTWKGKTKNGLDFLINTAEAHERKFPNQNKLDSPRNVLVPVIKNYDANGQQRIEQWCTETFKSGKHADGLEILKRFAKEMRPNLTGHKRAKLPPTVLESQKLKFYAMIGKAGVQDDFYDVLEQESVHAVHANSASFEKTGAVAPKWLSAHEQFATAVVKAMLLVKEGQTCPNCFQPGHKLAACKNIHQKTLENAAAFYTAKFGEMTSSSIKQIPNYISSYAKRWNN
;
A
#
# COMPACT_ATOMS: atom_id res chain seq x y z
N MET A 1 -40.68 -7.17 56.11
CA MET A 1 -39.42 -7.33 55.36
C MET A 1 -39.24 -8.83 55.21
N SER A 2 -39.55 -9.33 54.02
CA SER A 2 -39.78 -10.77 53.80
C SER A 2 -38.71 -11.26 52.83
N GLU A 3 -37.88 -12.17 53.31
CA GLU A 3 -36.91 -12.95 52.54
C GLU A 3 -37.63 -14.07 51.77
N PRO A 4 -37.20 -14.44 50.55
CA PRO A 4 -37.60 -15.70 49.95
C PRO A 4 -36.55 -16.79 50.17
N ASN A 5 -37.03 -17.86 50.79
CA ASN A 5 -36.46 -19.21 50.86
C ASN A 5 -36.06 -19.74 49.48
N LEU A 6 -34.85 -20.30 49.37
CA LEU A 6 -34.48 -21.26 48.33
C LEU A 6 -34.21 -22.62 49.00
N THR A 7 -35.20 -23.50 48.94
CA THR A 7 -35.08 -24.92 49.27
C THR A 7 -34.41 -25.67 48.14
N LEU A 8 -33.28 -26.29 48.46
CA LEU A 8 -32.73 -27.45 47.78
C LEU A 8 -33.66 -28.65 47.96
N ASN A 9 -33.94 -29.39 46.88
CA ASN A 9 -34.23 -30.81 46.98
C ASN A 9 -33.71 -31.57 45.75
N ASN A 10 -33.23 -32.76 46.07
CA ASN A 10 -32.38 -33.66 45.32
C ASN A 10 -33.09 -34.46 44.22
N VAL A 11 -32.30 -34.77 43.18
CA VAL A 11 -32.09 -36.07 42.51
C VAL A 11 -33.32 -36.86 42.04
N ALA A 12 -33.39 -37.06 40.72
CA ALA A 12 -33.78 -38.34 40.14
C ALA A 12 -32.85 -38.61 38.94
N GLU A 13 -32.05 -39.68 39.06
CA GLU A 13 -31.38 -40.35 37.95
C GLU A 13 -32.44 -40.92 37.00
N SER A 14 -32.21 -40.78 35.70
CA SER A 14 -32.97 -41.43 34.65
C SER A 14 -32.01 -41.72 33.50
N ASP A 15 -31.50 -42.95 33.49
CA ASP A 15 -30.92 -43.58 32.32
C ASP A 15 -31.98 -43.64 31.20
N SER A 16 -31.70 -43.02 30.07
CA SER A 16 -32.35 -43.37 28.81
C SER A 16 -31.30 -43.34 27.70
N ASP A 17 -30.88 -44.54 27.31
CA ASP A 17 -30.34 -44.85 26.00
C ASP A 17 -31.35 -44.39 24.94
N ASP A 18 -31.09 -43.26 24.31
CA ASP A 18 -31.69 -42.90 23.04
C ASP A 18 -30.58 -42.55 22.05
N GLU A 19 -30.34 -43.56 21.23
CA GLU A 19 -29.69 -43.59 19.93
C GLU A 19 -30.13 -42.38 19.07
N TYR A 20 -29.43 -41.25 19.22
CA TYR A 20 -29.55 -40.12 18.29
C TYR A 20 -28.54 -40.28 17.17
N ASP A 21 -28.97 -41.03 16.16
CA ASP A 21 -28.46 -40.98 14.79
C ASP A 21 -28.87 -39.61 14.20
N SER A 22 -28.26 -38.52 14.68
CA SER A 22 -28.43 -37.20 14.08
C SER A 22 -27.46 -37.07 12.92
N ALA A 23 -28.00 -37.40 11.74
CA ALA A 23 -27.85 -36.64 10.51
C ALA A 23 -26.46 -36.06 10.22
N ASN A 24 -25.89 -36.55 9.13
CA ASN A 24 -25.06 -35.83 8.17
C ASN A 24 -25.70 -34.48 7.77
N GLU A 25 -25.78 -33.53 8.70
CA GLU A 25 -25.99 -32.12 8.41
C GLU A 25 -24.61 -31.54 8.07
N ASP A 26 -24.35 -31.42 6.76
CA ASP A 26 -23.41 -30.48 6.17
C ASP A 26 -22.22 -30.09 7.05
N ILE A 27 -21.25 -31.00 7.19
CA ILE A 27 -19.85 -30.62 7.40
C ILE A 27 -19.42 -29.92 6.10
N ALA A 28 -19.92 -28.72 5.85
CA ALA A 28 -19.30 -27.78 4.96
C ALA A 28 -17.85 -27.67 5.44
N GLU A 29 -16.95 -28.28 4.65
CA GLU A 29 -15.56 -28.58 4.98
C GLU A 29 -14.95 -27.55 5.96
N LEU A 30 -14.78 -27.96 7.23
CA LEU A 30 -13.95 -27.25 8.20
C LEU A 30 -12.51 -27.24 7.67
N SER A 31 -12.23 -26.28 6.80
CA SER A 31 -11.04 -26.21 5.99
C SER A 31 -10.42 -24.83 6.07
N ILE A 32 -9.13 -24.76 5.78
CA ILE A 32 -8.39 -23.49 5.68
C ILE A 32 -8.97 -22.58 4.59
N GLU A 33 -9.84 -23.12 3.74
CA GLU A 33 -10.59 -22.44 2.68
C GLU A 33 -11.46 -21.28 3.17
N ARG A 34 -11.83 -21.24 4.46
CA ARG A 34 -12.53 -20.09 5.06
C ARG A 34 -11.71 -18.80 5.07
N TYR A 35 -10.38 -18.90 4.92
CA TYR A 35 -9.47 -17.74 4.89
C TYR A 35 -9.23 -17.24 3.46
N THR A 36 -8.61 -16.08 3.32
CA THR A 36 -8.29 -15.53 1.99
C THR A 36 -7.34 -16.45 1.23
N THR A 37 -7.42 -16.44 -0.11
CA THR A 37 -6.60 -17.31 -0.98
C THR A 37 -5.08 -17.16 -0.74
N ASP A 38 -4.65 -15.98 -0.30
CA ASP A 38 -3.23 -15.73 0.02
C ASP A 38 -2.81 -16.41 1.32
N ILE A 39 -3.68 -16.43 2.34
CA ILE A 39 -3.47 -17.20 3.57
C ILE A 39 -3.44 -18.68 3.23
N GLN A 40 -4.43 -19.19 2.50
CA GLN A 40 -4.49 -20.61 2.09
C GLN A 40 -3.20 -21.05 1.40
N ARG A 41 -2.77 -20.30 0.36
CA ARG A 41 -1.55 -20.63 -0.41
C ARG A 41 -0.28 -20.54 0.44
N ALA A 42 -0.18 -19.55 1.33
CA ALA A 42 0.98 -19.41 2.21
C ALA A 42 1.03 -20.51 3.27
N PHE A 43 -0.13 -20.85 3.85
CA PHE A 43 -0.30 -21.89 4.86
C PHE A 43 0.04 -23.27 4.32
N LEU A 44 -0.43 -23.63 3.13
CA LEU A 44 -0.16 -24.96 2.56
C LEU A 44 1.29 -25.13 2.11
N LYS A 45 2.06 -24.04 1.95
CA LYS A 45 3.45 -24.11 1.53
C LYS A 45 4.35 -24.55 2.68
N GLY A 46 5.09 -25.66 2.48
CA GLY A 46 6.03 -26.18 3.48
C GLY A 46 5.31 -26.73 4.72
N LEU A 47 4.11 -27.28 4.55
CA LEU A 47 3.36 -27.95 5.62
C LEU A 47 3.81 -29.41 5.82
N GLN A 48 4.64 -29.95 4.92
CA GLN A 48 5.15 -31.33 4.99
C GLN A 48 6.05 -31.57 6.23
N ASP A 49 6.55 -30.49 6.85
CA ASP A 49 7.36 -30.52 8.07
C ASP A 49 6.52 -30.36 9.36
N ALA A 50 5.19 -30.54 9.30
CA ALA A 50 4.28 -30.32 10.43
C ALA A 50 4.55 -31.22 11.65
N ASP A 51 5.11 -32.41 11.43
CA ASP A 51 5.41 -33.38 12.49
C ASP A 51 6.71 -33.06 13.26
N ASN A 52 7.47 -32.03 12.87
CA ASN A 52 8.75 -31.68 13.47
C ASN A 52 8.67 -30.63 14.60
N ILE A 53 7.48 -30.33 15.12
CA ILE A 53 7.36 -29.43 16.28
C ILE A 53 7.67 -30.23 17.54
N ASP A 54 8.89 -30.07 18.05
CA ASP A 54 9.31 -30.61 19.34
C ASP A 54 8.84 -29.65 20.45
N LEU A 55 7.87 -30.09 21.26
CA LEU A 55 7.38 -29.36 22.42
C LEU A 55 8.07 -29.90 23.67
N ASP A 56 8.47 -29.01 24.58
CA ASP A 56 9.00 -29.39 25.89
C ASP A 56 7.93 -30.20 26.66
N ASN A 57 8.13 -31.51 26.74
CA ASN A 57 7.20 -32.42 27.41
C ASN A 57 7.12 -32.18 28.94
N SER A 58 8.06 -31.43 29.53
CA SER A 58 8.05 -31.12 30.97
C SER A 58 7.10 -29.97 31.33
N ASP A 59 6.95 -28.98 30.44
CA ASP A 59 5.95 -27.91 30.57
C ASP A 59 5.48 -27.39 29.18
N PRO A 60 4.60 -28.16 28.49
CA PRO A 60 4.11 -27.77 27.17
C PRO A 60 3.33 -26.45 27.18
N ALA A 61 2.75 -26.08 28.33
CA ALA A 61 1.95 -24.87 28.44
C ALA A 61 2.83 -23.62 28.40
N ARG A 62 3.93 -23.61 29.16
CA ARG A 62 4.91 -22.52 29.11
C ARG A 62 5.55 -22.41 27.73
N ASP A 63 5.96 -23.54 27.15
CA ASP A 63 6.60 -23.57 25.84
C ASP A 63 5.69 -23.00 24.74
N ILE A 64 4.44 -23.46 24.63
CA ILE A 64 3.46 -22.92 23.65
C ILE A 64 3.24 -21.41 23.83
N ASN A 65 3.21 -20.90 25.07
CA ASN A 65 3.06 -19.47 25.32
C ASN A 65 4.29 -18.66 24.84
N GLU A 66 5.50 -19.19 25.07
CA GLU A 66 6.75 -18.58 24.58
C GLU A 66 6.81 -18.59 23.05
N LEU A 67 6.40 -19.69 22.42
CA LEU A 67 6.29 -19.82 20.97
C LEU A 67 5.24 -18.86 20.38
N ALA A 68 4.11 -18.66 21.06
CA ALA A 68 3.11 -17.67 20.65
C ALA A 68 3.66 -16.24 20.73
N ALA A 69 4.40 -15.92 21.81
CA ALA A 69 5.07 -14.63 21.97
C ALA A 69 6.14 -14.40 20.90
N ALA A 70 6.92 -15.43 20.54
CA ALA A 70 7.88 -15.38 19.45
C ALA A 70 7.19 -15.13 18.10
N CYS A 71 6.12 -15.88 17.80
CA CYS A 71 5.34 -15.69 16.57
C CYS A 71 4.75 -14.26 16.48
N ALA A 72 4.25 -13.70 17.59
CA ALA A 72 3.74 -12.34 17.62
C ALA A 72 4.84 -11.31 17.29
N ARG A 73 6.04 -11.45 17.87
CA ARG A 73 7.21 -10.60 17.56
C ARG A 73 7.63 -10.72 16.09
N ASP A 74 7.61 -11.93 15.55
CA ASP A 74 7.98 -12.20 14.16
C ASP A 74 6.94 -11.73 13.14
N LEU A 75 5.70 -11.44 13.56
CA LEU A 75 4.67 -10.84 12.72
C LEU A 75 4.64 -9.30 12.82
N ILE A 76 5.05 -8.77 13.96
CA ILE A 76 4.91 -7.35 14.32
C ILE A 76 6.31 -6.77 14.54
N THR A 77 6.87 -6.15 13.49
CA THR A 77 8.11 -5.36 13.62
C THR A 77 7.79 -4.03 14.28
N ASN A 78 8.26 -3.78 15.51
CA ASN A 78 7.99 -2.60 16.35
C ASN A 78 6.56 -2.49 16.96
N ASP A 79 6.46 -1.80 18.10
CA ASP A 79 5.19 -1.66 18.86
C ASP A 79 4.38 -0.40 18.52
N THR A 80 4.75 0.32 17.43
CA THR A 80 4.01 1.53 17.04
C THR A 80 2.71 1.15 16.36
N ALA A 81 1.59 1.72 16.84
CA ALA A 81 0.28 1.50 16.27
C ALA A 81 0.15 2.13 14.87
N ILE A 82 -0.63 1.47 14.01
CA ILE A 82 -0.93 1.90 12.64
C ILE A 82 -2.42 2.23 12.58
N ASP A 83 -2.71 3.53 12.54
CA ASP A 83 -4.07 4.06 12.70
C ASP A 83 -4.81 4.31 11.36
N SER A 84 -4.21 3.97 10.22
CA SER A 84 -4.84 4.16 8.90
C SER A 84 -4.62 2.97 8.00
N VAL A 85 -5.66 2.48 7.32
CA VAL A 85 -5.51 1.39 6.32
C VAL A 85 -4.70 1.81 5.09
N GLN A 86 -4.53 3.12 4.86
CA GLN A 86 -3.77 3.67 3.73
C GLN A 86 -2.25 3.74 4.03
N SER A 87 -1.83 3.30 5.21
CA SER A 87 -0.44 3.25 5.65
C SER A 87 0.41 2.32 4.77
N ALA A 88 1.62 2.77 4.42
CA ALA A 88 2.55 1.98 3.62
C ALA A 88 3.01 0.70 4.36
N GLU A 89 2.97 0.73 5.68
CA GLU A 89 3.34 -0.33 6.61
C GLU A 89 2.49 -1.60 6.42
N PHE A 90 1.27 -1.49 5.87
CA PHE A 90 0.49 -2.66 5.44
C PHE A 90 1.21 -3.50 4.37
N ASN A 91 1.99 -2.89 3.47
CA ASN A 91 2.76 -3.62 2.47
C ASN A 91 3.92 -4.40 3.11
N ASP A 92 4.55 -3.83 4.12
CA ASP A 92 5.62 -4.48 4.86
C ASP A 92 5.06 -5.64 5.69
N ALA A 93 3.95 -5.39 6.40
CA ALA A 93 3.21 -6.41 7.12
C ALA A 93 2.79 -7.57 6.21
N LYS A 94 2.24 -7.28 5.02
CA LYS A 94 1.89 -8.30 4.03
C LYS A 94 3.06 -9.21 3.69
N ARG A 95 4.25 -8.65 3.47
CA ARG A 95 5.44 -9.44 3.12
C ARG A 95 5.92 -10.27 4.30
N GLN A 96 5.94 -9.68 5.49
CA GLN A 96 6.32 -10.35 6.73
C GLN A 96 5.36 -11.52 7.01
N ILE A 97 4.05 -11.28 7.02
CA ILE A 97 3.00 -12.29 7.20
C ILE A 97 3.14 -13.42 6.18
N LEU A 98 3.24 -13.10 4.88
CA LEU A 98 3.37 -14.13 3.84
C LEU A 98 4.68 -14.91 3.92
N LYS A 99 5.78 -14.26 4.35
CA LYS A 99 7.06 -14.95 4.59
C LYS A 99 6.90 -15.91 5.78
N SER A 100 6.45 -15.39 6.92
CA SER A 100 6.29 -16.16 8.16
C SER A 100 5.32 -17.32 7.99
N LEU A 101 4.17 -17.13 7.32
CA LEU A 101 3.23 -18.24 7.06
C LEU A 101 3.84 -19.32 6.16
N LYS A 102 4.64 -18.94 5.16
CA LYS A 102 5.30 -19.93 4.28
C LYS A 102 6.37 -20.72 5.00
N THR A 103 7.11 -20.11 5.93
CA THR A 103 8.31 -20.72 6.52
C THR A 103 8.11 -21.27 7.94
N SER A 104 7.20 -20.71 8.73
CA SER A 104 6.98 -21.09 10.13
C SER A 104 5.84 -22.09 10.23
N VAL A 105 6.15 -23.33 10.61
CA VAL A 105 5.15 -24.36 10.92
C VAL A 105 4.36 -23.98 12.18
N LEU A 106 5.03 -23.40 13.18
CA LEU A 106 4.40 -22.93 14.42
C LEU A 106 3.31 -21.88 14.18
N LEU A 107 3.58 -20.90 13.32
CA LEU A 107 2.57 -19.90 12.99
C LEU A 107 1.35 -20.54 12.30
N LYS A 108 1.57 -21.54 11.44
CA LYS A 108 0.49 -22.31 10.82
C LYS A 108 -0.31 -23.07 11.89
N ALA A 109 0.34 -23.69 12.88
CA ALA A 109 -0.33 -24.36 14.00
C ALA A 109 -1.23 -23.40 14.78
N PHE A 110 -0.75 -22.19 15.12
CA PHE A 110 -1.59 -21.17 15.74
C PHE A 110 -2.76 -20.75 14.84
N VAL A 111 -2.55 -20.52 13.54
CA VAL A 111 -3.65 -20.18 12.62
C VAL A 111 -4.69 -21.29 12.54
N ALA A 112 -4.28 -22.55 12.47
CA ALA A 112 -5.17 -23.72 12.43
C ALA A 112 -5.96 -23.88 13.75
N ALA A 113 -5.38 -23.49 14.88
CA ALA A 113 -6.00 -23.57 16.20
C ALA A 113 -7.13 -22.56 16.43
N SER A 114 -7.57 -21.82 15.40
CA SER A 114 -8.83 -21.10 15.44
C SER A 114 -10.02 -22.04 15.61
N GLU A 115 -9.93 -23.26 15.07
CA GLU A 115 -10.99 -24.27 15.07
C GLU A 115 -10.41 -25.66 15.38
N PRO A 116 -11.08 -26.49 16.21
CA PRO A 116 -10.58 -27.83 16.53
C PRO A 116 -10.41 -28.71 15.30
N GLY A 117 -11.39 -28.71 14.39
CA GLY A 117 -11.38 -29.57 13.20
C GLY A 117 -10.24 -29.24 12.22
N ILE A 118 -9.93 -27.95 12.05
CA ILE A 118 -8.81 -27.51 11.19
C ILE A 118 -7.48 -27.91 11.84
N PHE A 119 -7.33 -27.68 13.15
CA PHE A 119 -6.13 -28.05 13.88
C PHE A 119 -5.86 -29.56 13.83
N ASP A 120 -6.88 -30.38 14.09
CA ASP A 120 -6.78 -31.83 14.04
C ASP A 120 -6.42 -32.35 12.63
N LYS A 121 -6.96 -31.72 11.58
CA LYS A 121 -6.68 -32.09 10.18
C LYS A 121 -5.22 -31.85 9.79
N TYR A 122 -4.62 -30.75 10.23
CA TYR A 122 -3.28 -30.35 9.79
C TYR A 122 -2.17 -30.62 10.81
N PHE A 123 -2.51 -30.82 12.09
CA PHE A 123 -1.58 -31.04 13.20
C PHE A 123 -2.06 -32.14 14.17
N PRO A 124 -2.35 -33.36 13.67
CA PRO A 124 -2.96 -34.42 14.48
C PRO A 124 -2.10 -34.85 15.68
N SER A 125 -0.77 -34.82 15.54
CA SER A 125 0.18 -35.15 16.61
C SER A 125 0.09 -34.18 17.81
N MET A 126 -0.39 -32.96 17.59
CA MET A 126 -0.52 -31.93 18.63
C MET A 126 -1.94 -31.78 19.16
N LYS A 127 -2.92 -32.58 18.71
CA LYS A 127 -4.35 -32.48 19.07
C LYS A 127 -4.59 -32.29 20.57
N ARG A 128 -3.86 -33.02 21.42
CA ARG A 128 -3.96 -32.94 22.89
C ARG A 128 -3.65 -31.55 23.46
N HIS A 129 -2.96 -30.69 22.70
CA HIS A 129 -2.57 -29.34 23.07
C HIS A 129 -3.45 -28.24 22.43
N TYR A 130 -4.52 -28.60 21.69
CA TYR A 130 -5.38 -27.67 20.96
C TYR A 130 -5.76 -26.42 21.77
N VAL A 131 -6.30 -26.58 22.98
CA VAL A 131 -6.75 -25.46 23.82
C VAL A 131 -5.63 -24.44 24.09
N ARG A 132 -4.39 -24.90 24.24
CA ARG A 132 -3.23 -24.02 24.46
C ARG A 132 -2.87 -23.26 23.18
N PHE A 133 -2.86 -23.94 22.03
CA PHE A 133 -2.66 -23.27 20.75
C PHE A 133 -3.80 -22.30 20.43
N HIS A 134 -5.04 -22.59 20.80
CA HIS A 134 -6.18 -21.69 20.65
C HIS A 134 -6.01 -20.41 21.48
N HIS A 135 -5.55 -20.53 22.73
CA HIS A 135 -5.18 -19.36 23.53
C HIS A 135 -4.00 -18.59 22.93
N GLY A 136 -3.00 -19.29 22.38
CA GLY A 136 -1.88 -18.69 21.66
C GLY A 136 -2.34 -17.92 20.41
N ASN A 137 -3.28 -18.48 19.64
CA ASN A 137 -3.94 -17.79 18.52
C ASN A 137 -4.57 -16.49 19.00
N SER A 138 -5.42 -16.55 20.03
CA SER A 138 -6.08 -15.37 20.59
C SER A 138 -5.09 -14.31 21.07
N PHE A 139 -3.99 -14.73 21.71
CA PHE A 139 -2.92 -13.84 22.17
C PHE A 139 -2.23 -13.13 20.99
N ILE A 140 -1.83 -13.88 19.95
CA ILE A 140 -1.18 -13.31 18.76
C ILE A 140 -2.17 -12.34 18.08
N THR A 141 -3.42 -12.73 17.94
CA THR A 141 -4.48 -11.91 17.34
C THR A 141 -4.64 -10.58 18.08
N ALA A 142 -4.72 -10.60 19.41
CA ALA A 142 -4.79 -9.38 20.22
C ALA A 142 -3.56 -8.47 20.03
N LYS A 143 -2.35 -9.05 19.93
CA LYS A 143 -1.13 -8.29 19.65
C LYS A 143 -1.17 -7.65 18.26
N VAL A 144 -1.60 -8.39 17.23
CA VAL A 144 -1.72 -7.89 15.86
C VAL A 144 -2.75 -6.75 15.80
N LEU A 145 -3.93 -6.92 16.42
CA LEU A 145 -4.96 -5.88 16.45
C LEU A 145 -4.53 -4.64 17.24
N LYS A 146 -3.72 -4.81 18.30
CA LYS A 146 -3.12 -3.66 19.01
C LYS A 146 -2.18 -2.86 18.08
N LYS A 147 -1.47 -3.53 17.16
CA LYS A 147 -0.61 -2.86 16.17
C LYS A 147 -1.40 -2.25 15.01
N PHE A 148 -2.53 -2.85 14.63
CA PHE A 148 -3.39 -2.38 13.53
C PHE A 148 -4.81 -2.04 14.01
N PRO A 149 -4.98 -1.05 14.92
CA PRO A 149 -6.30 -0.70 15.44
C PRO A 149 -7.27 -0.23 14.34
N CYS A 150 -6.74 0.31 13.23
CA CYS A 150 -7.53 0.72 12.07
C CYS A 150 -8.39 -0.40 11.45
N LEU A 151 -7.99 -1.67 11.62
CA LEU A 151 -8.79 -2.79 11.12
C LEU A 151 -10.15 -2.89 11.80
N ILE A 152 -10.22 -2.53 13.09
CA ILE A 152 -11.47 -2.54 13.86
C ILE A 152 -12.23 -1.25 13.60
N SER A 153 -11.57 -0.09 13.72
CA SER A 153 -12.25 1.22 13.60
C SER A 153 -12.86 1.44 12.22
N GLU A 154 -12.25 0.91 11.16
CA GLU A 154 -12.77 0.98 9.79
C GLU A 154 -13.62 -0.24 9.37
N GLY A 155 -13.95 -1.13 10.31
CA GLY A 155 -14.81 -2.29 10.06
C GLY A 155 -14.23 -3.29 9.06
N LYS A 156 -12.91 -3.40 8.94
CA LYS A 156 -12.24 -4.39 8.08
C LYS A 156 -12.26 -5.80 8.70
N VAL A 157 -12.43 -5.87 10.03
CA VAL A 157 -12.57 -7.11 10.80
C VAL A 157 -13.86 -7.00 11.62
N THR A 158 -14.72 -8.01 11.53
CA THR A 158 -15.96 -8.10 12.34
C THR A 158 -15.63 -8.52 13.77
N SER A 159 -16.54 -8.25 14.72
CA SER A 159 -16.36 -8.70 16.11
C SER A 159 -16.15 -10.21 16.22
N SER A 160 -16.89 -11.01 15.43
CA SER A 160 -16.71 -12.47 15.37
C SER A 160 -15.34 -12.89 14.81
N ALA A 161 -14.85 -12.21 13.77
CA ALA A 161 -13.56 -12.53 13.16
C ALA A 161 -12.36 -11.97 13.94
N SER A 162 -12.58 -11.05 14.88
CA SER A 162 -11.51 -10.40 15.64
C SER A 162 -10.81 -11.32 16.64
N GLY A 163 -11.38 -12.48 16.95
CA GLY A 163 -10.75 -13.53 17.76
C GLY A 163 -9.90 -14.51 16.96
N GLU A 164 -9.97 -14.50 15.63
CA GLU A 164 -9.35 -15.51 14.78
C GLU A 164 -8.16 -14.95 13.99
N LEU A 165 -6.97 -15.48 14.27
CA LEU A 165 -5.73 -14.99 13.65
C LEU A 165 -5.78 -15.03 12.12
N GLY A 166 -6.32 -16.09 11.51
CA GLY A 166 -6.38 -16.23 10.05
C GLY A 166 -7.19 -15.14 9.37
N HIS A 167 -8.31 -14.70 9.95
CA HIS A 167 -9.12 -13.60 9.42
C HIS A 167 -8.43 -12.25 9.59
N VAL A 168 -7.83 -12.00 10.75
CA VAL A 168 -7.08 -10.75 10.99
C VAL A 168 -5.91 -10.61 10.04
N LEU A 169 -5.12 -11.68 9.85
CA LEU A 169 -4.05 -11.70 8.85
C LEU A 169 -4.61 -11.50 7.44
N GLY A 170 -5.71 -12.16 7.10
CA GLY A 170 -6.41 -11.97 5.82
C GLY A 170 -6.81 -10.51 5.56
N ALA A 171 -7.37 -9.83 6.56
CA ALA A 171 -7.76 -8.42 6.47
C ALA A 171 -6.55 -7.51 6.22
N ILE A 172 -5.40 -7.77 6.87
CA ILE A 172 -4.15 -7.05 6.60
C ILE A 172 -3.71 -7.23 5.14
N LEU A 173 -3.75 -8.47 4.62
CA LEU A 173 -3.37 -8.76 3.24
C LEU A 173 -4.28 -8.05 2.23
N GLU A 174 -5.58 -7.99 2.48
CA GLU A 174 -6.54 -7.28 1.63
C GLU A 174 -6.34 -5.76 1.69
N CYS A 175 -6.14 -5.18 2.88
CA CYS A 175 -5.82 -3.76 3.00
C CYS A 175 -4.53 -3.42 2.24
N ALA A 176 -3.50 -4.26 2.36
CA ALA A 176 -2.26 -4.08 1.62
C ALA A 176 -2.46 -4.13 0.09
N LYS A 177 -3.38 -4.94 -0.44
CA LYS A 177 -3.70 -4.96 -1.88
C LYS A 177 -4.27 -3.63 -2.37
N ILE A 178 -5.09 -2.98 -1.54
CA ILE A 178 -5.71 -1.67 -1.85
C ILE A 178 -4.67 -0.55 -1.76
N THR A 179 -3.82 -0.61 -0.74
CA THR A 179 -2.83 0.45 -0.48
C THR A 179 -1.62 0.36 -1.41
N GLN A 180 -1.29 -0.80 -1.94
CA GLN A 180 -0.14 -0.99 -2.83
C GLN A 180 -0.19 -0.10 -4.10
N PRO A 181 -1.30 -0.01 -4.86
CA PRO A 181 -1.42 0.96 -5.95
C PRO A 181 -1.26 2.42 -5.51
N MET A 182 -1.87 2.83 -4.39
CA MET A 182 -1.73 4.20 -3.87
C MET A 182 -0.27 4.54 -3.55
N VAL A 183 0.41 3.65 -2.84
CA VAL A 183 1.82 3.81 -2.50
C VAL A 183 2.66 3.93 -3.77
N ARG A 184 2.37 3.13 -4.82
CA ARG A 184 3.03 3.23 -6.13
C ARG A 184 2.74 4.55 -6.87
N ILE A 185 1.52 5.06 -6.79
CA ILE A 185 1.16 6.35 -7.40
C ILE A 185 1.89 7.48 -6.66
N ASN A 186 1.85 7.49 -5.33
CA ASN A 186 2.51 8.51 -4.52
C ASN A 186 4.03 8.49 -4.71
N ALA A 187 4.60 7.28 -4.73
CA ALA A 187 5.96 7.00 -5.13
C ALA A 187 6.32 7.65 -6.48
N SER A 188 5.56 7.31 -7.53
CA SER A 188 5.80 7.84 -8.88
C SER A 188 5.69 9.36 -8.91
N LEU A 189 4.69 9.96 -8.25
CA LEU A 189 4.53 11.41 -8.18
C LEU A 189 5.72 12.11 -7.49
N GLU A 190 6.26 11.52 -6.42
CA GLU A 190 7.46 12.06 -5.77
C GLU A 190 8.72 11.89 -6.63
N ILE A 191 8.84 10.78 -7.37
CA ILE A 191 9.91 10.58 -8.36
C ILE A 191 9.83 11.62 -9.49
N GLU A 192 8.64 11.90 -10.01
CA GLU A 192 8.44 12.95 -11.02
C GLU A 192 8.83 14.33 -10.46
N MET A 193 8.49 14.62 -9.20
CA MET A 193 8.98 15.84 -8.56
C MET A 193 10.50 15.88 -8.43
N LEU A 194 11.13 14.76 -8.09
CA LEU A 194 12.59 14.68 -8.05
C LEU A 194 13.22 14.90 -9.44
N LYS A 195 12.62 14.37 -10.51
CA LYS A 195 13.06 14.64 -11.90
C LYS A 195 12.98 16.13 -12.25
N ILE A 196 11.90 16.82 -11.85
CA ILE A 196 11.73 18.26 -12.04
C ILE A 196 12.83 19.02 -11.29
N LEU A 197 13.07 18.68 -10.02
CA LEU A 197 14.13 19.29 -9.21
C LEU A 197 15.52 19.08 -9.84
N VAL A 198 15.84 17.85 -10.27
CA VAL A 198 17.11 17.52 -10.93
C VAL A 198 17.29 18.30 -12.23
N THR A 199 16.23 18.44 -13.02
CA THR A 199 16.29 19.14 -14.32
C THR A 199 16.46 20.65 -14.14
N THR A 200 15.84 21.22 -13.11
CA THR A 200 15.86 22.66 -12.84
C THR A 200 17.07 23.13 -12.04
N TRP A 201 17.80 22.25 -11.37
CA TRP A 201 18.96 22.64 -10.58
C TRP A 201 20.05 23.32 -11.44
N LYS A 202 20.46 24.53 -11.07
CA LYS A 202 21.41 25.37 -11.83
C LYS A 202 22.85 24.83 -11.85
N GLY A 203 23.17 23.87 -10.99
CA GLY A 203 24.51 23.29 -10.89
C GLY A 203 25.52 24.09 -10.06
N LYS A 204 25.08 25.15 -9.37
CA LYS A 204 26.00 26.17 -8.81
C LYS A 204 26.39 25.93 -7.36
N THR A 205 25.43 25.60 -6.49
CA THR A 205 25.61 25.65 -5.03
C THR A 205 25.64 24.26 -4.41
N LYS A 206 26.23 24.15 -3.22
CA LYS A 206 26.27 22.91 -2.45
C LYS A 206 24.87 22.59 -1.91
N ASN A 207 24.20 23.62 -1.40
CA ASN A 207 22.92 23.50 -0.71
C ASN A 207 21.85 22.90 -1.63
N GLY A 208 21.72 23.35 -2.87
CA GLY A 208 20.81 22.74 -3.84
C GLY A 208 21.14 21.27 -4.14
N LEU A 209 22.41 20.88 -4.21
CA LEU A 209 22.81 19.49 -4.42
C LEU A 209 22.53 18.61 -3.19
N ASP A 210 22.87 19.09 -2.00
CA ASP A 210 22.57 18.42 -0.72
C ASP A 210 21.05 18.24 -0.56
N PHE A 211 20.24 19.23 -0.96
CA PHE A 211 18.79 19.14 -0.99
C PHE A 211 18.27 18.03 -1.92
N LEU A 212 18.82 17.90 -3.14
CA LEU A 212 18.47 16.81 -4.06
C LEU A 212 18.79 15.42 -3.47
N ILE A 213 19.99 15.28 -2.90
CA ILE A 213 20.45 14.03 -2.26
C ILE A 213 19.52 13.67 -1.09
N ASN A 214 19.26 14.62 -0.18
CA ASN A 214 18.40 14.41 0.97
C ASN A 214 16.96 14.06 0.58
N THR A 215 16.44 14.69 -0.49
CA THR A 215 15.09 14.40 -1.02
C THR A 215 15.02 12.97 -1.57
N ALA A 216 16.04 12.54 -2.33
CA ALA A 216 16.13 11.18 -2.83
C ALA A 216 16.25 10.16 -1.69
N GLU A 217 17.09 10.41 -0.68
CA GLU A 217 17.25 9.52 0.48
C GLU A 217 15.98 9.45 1.33
N ALA A 218 15.26 10.57 1.51
CA ALA A 218 13.98 10.58 2.19
C ALA A 218 12.95 9.74 1.43
N HIS A 219 12.95 9.81 0.10
CA HIS A 219 12.10 9.01 -0.75
C HIS A 219 12.42 7.51 -0.65
N GLU A 220 13.70 7.11 -0.70
CA GLU A 220 14.10 5.70 -0.54
C GLU A 220 13.70 5.14 0.83
N ARG A 221 13.87 5.94 1.90
CA ARG A 221 13.43 5.55 3.25
C ARG A 221 11.92 5.39 3.34
N LYS A 222 11.16 6.26 2.68
CA LYS A 222 9.69 6.22 2.66
C LYS A 222 9.15 5.08 1.80
N PHE A 223 9.88 4.69 0.76
CA PHE A 223 9.46 3.67 -0.20
C PHE A 223 10.57 2.67 -0.54
N PRO A 224 11.03 1.86 0.43
CA PRO A 224 12.21 1.00 0.28
C PRO A 224 12.07 -0.11 -0.77
N ASN A 225 10.86 -0.35 -1.28
CA ASN A 225 10.53 -1.51 -2.12
C ASN A 225 10.01 -1.14 -3.50
N GLN A 226 10.26 0.08 -3.95
CA GLN A 226 9.91 0.49 -5.30
C GLN A 226 10.69 -0.31 -6.35
N ASN A 227 10.14 -0.33 -7.55
CA ASN A 227 10.81 -0.91 -8.70
C ASN A 227 12.17 -0.23 -8.90
N LYS A 228 13.22 -1.03 -9.13
CA LYS A 228 14.59 -0.53 -9.36
C LYS A 228 14.65 0.44 -10.55
N LEU A 229 13.75 0.30 -11.53
CA LEU A 229 13.68 1.20 -12.69
C LEU A 229 13.27 2.63 -12.30
N ASP A 230 12.37 2.77 -11.33
CA ASP A 230 11.88 4.06 -10.81
C ASP A 230 12.66 4.53 -9.57
N SER A 231 13.83 3.94 -9.32
CA SER A 231 14.64 4.30 -8.15
C SER A 231 15.13 5.75 -8.25
N PRO A 232 15.10 6.52 -7.13
CA PRO A 232 15.72 7.83 -7.05
C PRO A 232 17.17 7.85 -7.54
N ARG A 233 17.91 6.75 -7.36
CA ARG A 233 19.29 6.58 -7.82
C ARG A 233 19.44 6.82 -9.33
N ASN A 234 18.49 6.35 -10.14
CA ASN A 234 18.51 6.55 -11.59
C ASN A 234 18.13 7.99 -11.96
N VAL A 235 17.21 8.59 -11.21
CA VAL A 235 16.72 9.97 -11.41
C VAL A 235 17.81 11.00 -11.12
N LEU A 236 18.79 10.65 -10.29
CA LEU A 236 19.87 11.52 -9.87
C LEU A 236 21.03 11.59 -10.88
N VAL A 237 21.20 10.61 -11.78
CA VAL A 237 22.29 10.60 -12.77
C VAL A 237 22.32 11.84 -13.68
N PRO A 238 21.19 12.40 -14.15
CA PRO A 238 21.18 13.63 -14.95
C PRO A 238 21.75 14.88 -14.25
N VAL A 239 21.96 14.86 -12.93
CA VAL A 239 22.59 15.96 -12.18
C VAL A 239 23.98 16.28 -12.71
N ILE A 240 24.74 15.26 -13.15
CA ILE A 240 26.10 15.43 -13.70
C ILE A 240 26.11 15.70 -15.21
N LYS A 241 24.95 15.97 -15.81
CA LYS A 241 24.79 16.27 -17.24
C LYS A 241 24.39 17.72 -17.47
N ASN A 242 24.43 18.13 -18.74
CA ASN A 242 24.00 19.44 -19.24
C ASN A 242 24.86 20.61 -18.74
N TYR A 243 26.12 20.36 -18.39
CA TYR A 243 27.10 21.44 -18.21
C TYR A 243 27.53 21.97 -19.58
N ASP A 244 28.15 23.15 -19.61
CA ASP A 244 28.84 23.61 -20.82
C ASP A 244 29.91 22.60 -21.27
N ALA A 245 30.33 22.66 -22.54
CA ALA A 245 31.19 21.63 -23.15
C ALA A 245 32.46 21.33 -22.34
N ASN A 246 33.10 22.37 -21.81
CA ASN A 246 34.32 22.22 -21.00
C ASN A 246 34.02 21.56 -19.65
N GLY A 247 32.95 21.97 -18.97
CA GLY A 247 32.51 21.35 -17.72
C GLY A 247 32.11 19.89 -17.91
N GLN A 248 31.36 19.60 -18.98
CA GLN A 248 30.90 18.26 -19.31
C GLN A 248 32.07 17.31 -19.62
N GLN A 249 33.07 17.76 -20.39
CA GLN A 249 34.28 16.98 -20.67
C GLN A 249 35.04 16.61 -19.39
N ARG A 250 35.17 17.54 -18.44
CA ARG A 250 35.82 17.29 -17.15
C ARG A 250 35.07 16.25 -16.32
N ILE A 251 33.74 16.33 -16.30
CA ILE A 251 32.89 15.35 -15.61
C ILE A 251 33.06 13.96 -16.22
N GLU A 252 33.03 13.86 -17.55
CA GLU A 252 33.19 12.58 -18.26
C GLU A 252 34.56 11.95 -18.02
N GLN A 253 35.62 12.76 -18.01
CA GLN A 253 36.96 12.31 -17.65
C GLN A 253 37.00 11.81 -16.20
N TRP A 254 36.48 12.59 -15.25
CA TRP A 254 36.40 12.21 -13.84
C TRP A 254 35.60 10.91 -13.63
N CYS A 255 34.44 10.77 -14.29
CA CYS A 255 33.64 9.55 -14.24
C CYS A 255 34.43 8.35 -14.78
N THR A 256 35.11 8.53 -15.91
CA THR A 256 35.92 7.47 -16.53
C THR A 256 37.08 7.06 -15.62
N GLU A 257 37.75 8.01 -14.96
CA GLU A 257 38.87 7.73 -14.06
C GLU A 257 38.42 7.08 -12.75
N THR A 258 37.31 7.55 -12.18
CA THR A 258 36.84 7.14 -10.84
C THR A 258 36.10 5.80 -10.86
N PHE A 259 35.36 5.49 -11.94
CA PHE A 259 34.51 4.31 -12.05
C PHE A 259 35.03 3.27 -13.08
N LYS A 260 36.33 3.36 -13.42
CA LYS A 260 37.05 2.51 -14.38
C LYS A 260 36.99 1.00 -14.08
N SER A 261 36.79 0.61 -12.83
CA SER A 261 36.58 -0.80 -12.44
C SER A 261 35.12 -1.17 -12.64
N GLY A 262 34.80 -2.20 -13.43
CA GLY A 262 33.45 -2.63 -13.83
C GLY A 262 32.41 -2.96 -12.73
N LYS A 263 32.56 -2.46 -11.51
CA LYS A 263 31.48 -2.32 -10.54
C LYS A 263 30.59 -1.14 -10.95
N HIS A 264 29.32 -1.43 -11.21
CA HIS A 264 28.30 -0.40 -11.35
C HIS A 264 28.20 0.40 -10.04
N ALA A 265 28.74 1.62 -10.04
CA ALA A 265 28.57 2.55 -8.92
C ALA A 265 27.11 2.99 -8.84
N ASP A 266 26.60 3.05 -7.62
CA ASP A 266 25.23 3.47 -7.36
C ASP A 266 25.05 4.97 -7.66
N GLY A 267 23.89 5.38 -8.20
CA GLY A 267 23.64 6.77 -8.57
C GLY A 267 23.78 7.75 -7.40
N LEU A 268 23.43 7.33 -6.18
CA LEU A 268 23.60 8.13 -4.97
C LEU A 268 25.09 8.23 -4.57
N GLU A 269 25.85 7.14 -4.70
CA GLU A 269 27.30 7.15 -4.47
C GLU A 269 28.00 8.09 -5.45
N ILE A 270 27.65 8.01 -6.75
CA ILE A 270 28.17 8.91 -7.79
C ILE A 270 27.91 10.36 -7.39
N LEU A 271 26.72 10.71 -6.92
CA LEU A 271 26.43 12.07 -6.50
C LEU A 271 27.16 12.52 -5.24
N LYS A 272 27.28 11.65 -4.24
CA LYS A 272 28.05 11.97 -3.02
C LYS A 272 29.52 12.24 -3.35
N ARG A 273 30.12 11.44 -4.24
CA ARG A 273 31.48 11.67 -4.74
C ARG A 273 31.56 12.92 -5.62
N PHE A 274 30.62 13.10 -6.55
CA PHE A 274 30.55 14.30 -7.39
C PHE A 274 30.51 15.58 -6.55
N ALA A 275 29.67 15.61 -5.50
CA ALA A 275 29.55 16.76 -4.59
C ALA A 275 30.88 17.11 -3.90
N LYS A 276 31.67 16.09 -3.54
CA LYS A 276 32.93 16.22 -2.80
C LYS A 276 34.13 16.50 -3.71
N GLU A 277 34.24 15.77 -4.81
CA GLU A 277 35.45 15.65 -5.62
C GLU A 277 35.40 16.51 -6.88
N MET A 278 34.26 16.54 -7.58
CA MET A 278 34.17 17.16 -8.91
C MET A 278 33.54 18.55 -8.87
N ARG A 279 32.47 18.73 -8.10
CA ARG A 279 31.73 20.00 -8.05
C ARG A 279 32.63 21.20 -7.70
N PRO A 280 33.53 21.17 -6.70
CA PRO A 280 34.42 22.30 -6.42
C PRO A 280 35.26 22.74 -7.63
N ASN A 281 35.59 21.81 -8.52
CA ASN A 281 36.39 22.02 -9.73
C ASN A 281 35.57 22.52 -10.92
N LEU A 282 34.25 22.61 -10.77
CA LEU A 282 33.31 23.14 -11.76
C LEU A 282 32.91 24.60 -11.47
N THR A 283 33.65 25.30 -10.61
CA THR A 283 33.39 26.71 -10.30
C THR A 283 33.45 27.54 -11.59
N GLY A 284 32.34 28.22 -11.93
CA GLY A 284 32.19 28.99 -13.17
C GLY A 284 31.44 28.26 -14.30
N HIS A 285 31.36 26.94 -14.25
CA HIS A 285 30.55 26.14 -15.17
C HIS A 285 29.10 26.08 -14.69
N LYS A 286 28.14 26.25 -15.60
CA LYS A 286 26.70 26.26 -15.27
C LYS A 286 25.99 25.18 -16.07
N ARG A 287 24.92 24.63 -15.48
CA ARG A 287 24.02 23.76 -16.23
C ARG A 287 23.13 24.59 -17.15
N ALA A 288 22.90 24.09 -18.36
CA ALA A 288 22.00 24.69 -19.32
C ALA A 288 20.60 24.83 -18.71
N LYS A 289 19.94 25.96 -18.99
CA LYS A 289 18.56 26.18 -18.58
C LYS A 289 17.66 25.30 -19.44
N LEU A 290 17.09 24.27 -18.83
CA LEU A 290 16.11 23.38 -19.45
C LEU A 290 14.84 23.44 -18.61
N PRO A 291 13.99 24.47 -18.78
CA PRO A 291 12.82 24.61 -17.94
C PRO A 291 11.79 23.54 -18.34
N PRO A 292 11.47 22.59 -17.46
CA PRO A 292 10.45 21.60 -17.78
C PRO A 292 9.09 22.29 -17.81
N THR A 293 8.22 21.81 -18.71
CA THR A 293 6.80 22.16 -18.70
C THR A 293 6.08 21.20 -17.77
N VAL A 294 5.36 21.71 -16.77
CA VAL A 294 4.77 20.92 -15.67
C VAL A 294 3.33 21.36 -15.40
N LEU A 295 2.53 20.49 -14.78
CA LEU A 295 1.18 20.84 -14.34
C LEU A 295 1.22 21.92 -13.24
N GLU A 296 0.17 22.74 -13.12
CA GLU A 296 0.05 23.77 -12.08
C GLU A 296 0.28 23.20 -10.66
N SER A 297 -0.30 22.04 -10.36
CA SER A 297 -0.13 21.35 -9.07
C SER A 297 1.33 20.94 -8.80
N GLN A 298 2.08 20.54 -9.84
CA GLN A 298 3.51 20.23 -9.73
C GLN A 298 4.34 21.51 -9.57
N LYS A 299 3.99 22.58 -10.28
CA LYS A 299 4.63 23.90 -10.16
C LYS A 299 4.50 24.45 -8.74
N LEU A 300 3.29 24.46 -8.17
CA LEU A 300 3.06 24.89 -6.79
C LEU A 300 3.85 24.04 -5.79
N LYS A 301 3.83 22.71 -5.95
CA LYS A 301 4.59 21.80 -5.09
C LYS A 301 6.11 22.01 -5.20
N PHE A 302 6.63 22.24 -6.41
CA PHE A 302 8.03 22.54 -6.66
C PHE A 302 8.47 23.79 -5.89
N TYR A 303 7.76 24.91 -6.06
CA TYR A 303 8.08 26.17 -5.39
C TYR A 303 7.96 26.07 -3.87
N ALA A 304 6.96 25.34 -3.36
CA ALA A 304 6.82 25.07 -1.94
C ALA A 304 8.02 24.26 -1.38
N MET A 305 8.49 23.24 -2.09
CA MET A 305 9.62 22.41 -1.68
C MET A 305 10.93 23.21 -1.59
N ILE A 306 11.28 23.94 -2.66
CA ILE A 306 12.52 24.74 -2.68
C ILE A 306 12.42 25.95 -1.73
N GLY A 307 11.22 26.50 -1.56
CA GLY A 307 10.93 27.59 -0.64
C GLY A 307 11.15 27.20 0.81
N LYS A 308 10.57 26.06 1.21
CA LYS A 308 10.73 25.50 2.56
C LYS A 308 12.19 25.17 2.89
N ALA A 309 12.97 24.74 1.89
CA ALA A 309 14.37 24.41 2.05
C ALA A 309 15.32 25.62 1.98
N GLY A 310 14.83 26.80 1.59
CA GLY A 310 15.67 28.00 1.47
C GLY A 310 16.69 27.94 0.32
N VAL A 311 16.36 27.23 -0.76
CA VAL A 311 17.26 26.98 -1.91
C VAL A 311 16.69 27.51 -3.23
N GLN A 312 15.77 28.46 -3.19
CA GLN A 312 15.06 28.98 -4.38
C GLN A 312 16.02 29.45 -5.47
N ASP A 313 17.09 30.15 -5.09
CA ASP A 313 18.09 30.70 -6.01
C ASP A 313 18.93 29.64 -6.72
N ASP A 314 18.88 28.38 -6.26
CA ASP A 314 19.63 27.26 -6.81
C ASP A 314 18.94 26.58 -7.98
N PHE A 315 17.67 26.88 -8.23
CA PHE A 315 16.85 26.24 -9.26
C PHE A 315 16.34 27.26 -10.29
N TYR A 316 16.25 26.83 -11.55
CA TYR A 316 15.56 27.57 -12.60
C TYR A 316 14.05 27.46 -12.41
N ASP A 317 13.31 28.44 -12.92
CA ASP A 317 11.85 28.39 -12.98
C ASP A 317 11.35 27.25 -13.86
N VAL A 318 10.16 26.75 -13.52
CA VAL A 318 9.41 25.77 -14.31
C VAL A 318 8.33 26.48 -15.12
N LEU A 319 8.06 25.97 -16.32
CA LEU A 319 6.97 26.47 -17.16
C LEU A 319 5.70 25.72 -16.82
N GLU A 320 4.58 26.42 -16.79
CA GLU A 320 3.28 25.79 -16.61
C GLU A 320 2.80 25.25 -17.95
N GLN A 321 2.31 24.02 -17.94
CA GLN A 321 1.67 23.44 -19.11
C GLN A 321 0.36 24.18 -19.35
N GLU A 322 0.28 24.91 -20.46
CA GLU A 322 -0.99 25.49 -20.90
C GLU A 322 -2.02 24.36 -21.03
N SER A 323 -3.16 24.51 -20.36
CA SER A 323 -4.23 23.54 -20.42
C SER A 323 -4.71 23.42 -21.86
N VAL A 324 -4.30 22.36 -22.57
CA VAL A 324 -4.80 22.07 -23.91
C VAL A 324 -6.27 21.63 -23.78
N HIS A 325 -7.19 22.60 -23.79
CA HIS A 325 -8.62 22.33 -23.89
C HIS A 325 -9.11 22.09 -25.33
N ALA A 326 -8.20 21.91 -26.29
CA ALA A 326 -8.58 21.60 -27.67
C ALA A 326 -7.46 20.87 -28.42
N VAL A 327 -7.39 19.53 -28.38
CA VAL A 327 -7.00 18.66 -29.51
C VAL A 327 -7.39 17.21 -29.16
N HIS A 328 -8.66 16.83 -29.32
CA HIS A 328 -9.06 15.43 -29.52
C HIS A 328 -9.93 15.29 -30.78
N ALA A 329 -9.54 15.98 -31.83
CA ALA A 329 -9.92 15.66 -33.20
C ALA A 329 -8.62 15.59 -34.00
N ASN A 330 -8.38 14.46 -34.66
CA ASN A 330 -7.22 14.13 -35.51
C ASN A 330 -6.01 13.52 -34.81
N SER A 331 -6.09 12.22 -34.55
CA SER A 331 -4.90 11.34 -34.54
C SER A 331 -5.30 9.96 -35.05
N ALA A 332 -5.75 9.92 -36.31
CA ALA A 332 -5.85 8.69 -37.08
C ALA A 332 -4.80 8.76 -38.20
N SER A 333 -3.52 8.61 -37.84
CA SER A 333 -2.43 8.14 -38.71
C SER A 333 -1.10 8.51 -38.04
N PHE A 334 -0.42 7.56 -37.41
CA PHE A 334 1.03 7.57 -37.44
C PHE A 334 1.57 6.15 -37.38
N GLU A 335 2.46 5.89 -38.32
CA GLU A 335 2.96 4.58 -38.70
C GLU A 335 3.91 3.96 -37.67
N LYS A 336 3.99 2.64 -37.77
CA LYS A 336 4.82 1.71 -37.01
C LYS A 336 6.29 2.16 -36.93
N THR A 337 6.79 2.38 -35.72
CA THR A 337 8.18 2.03 -35.37
C THR A 337 8.19 1.30 -34.03
N GLY A 338 8.97 0.21 -33.99
CA GLY A 338 8.99 -0.78 -32.90
C GLY A 338 9.67 -0.28 -31.62
N ALA A 339 9.04 0.65 -30.93
CA ALA A 339 9.30 0.91 -29.52
C ALA A 339 8.43 -0.04 -28.69
N VAL A 340 9.03 -0.71 -27.70
CA VAL A 340 8.27 -1.43 -26.67
C VAL A 340 7.35 -0.40 -26.01
N ALA A 341 6.07 -0.46 -26.36
CA ALA A 341 5.08 0.50 -25.89
C ALA A 341 5.13 0.54 -24.35
N PRO A 342 5.15 1.74 -23.73
CA PRO A 342 4.92 1.82 -22.30
C PRO A 342 3.61 1.08 -22.02
N LYS A 343 3.63 0.21 -21.01
CA LYS A 343 2.45 -0.56 -20.63
C LYS A 343 1.43 0.45 -20.13
N TRP A 344 0.61 0.96 -21.06
CA TRP A 344 -0.45 1.91 -20.78
C TRP A 344 -1.27 1.32 -19.64
N LEU A 345 -1.50 2.14 -18.61
CA LEU A 345 -2.46 1.80 -17.57
C LEU A 345 -3.72 1.32 -18.28
N SER A 346 -4.24 0.16 -17.87
CA SER A 346 -5.48 -0.36 -18.43
C SER A 346 -6.57 0.72 -18.34
N ALA A 347 -7.57 0.70 -19.23
CA ALA A 347 -8.67 1.68 -19.18
C ALA A 347 -9.29 1.77 -17.78
N HIS A 348 -9.31 0.64 -17.04
CA HIS A 348 -9.73 0.57 -15.65
C HIS A 348 -8.81 1.31 -14.66
N GLU A 349 -7.49 1.29 -14.85
CA GLU A 349 -6.54 2.00 -13.99
C GLU A 349 -6.53 3.51 -14.28
N GLN A 350 -6.65 3.91 -15.54
CA GLN A 350 -6.82 5.33 -15.90
C GLN A 350 -8.14 5.87 -15.32
N PHE A 351 -9.20 5.08 -15.42
CA PHE A 351 -10.51 5.40 -14.85
C PHE A 351 -10.49 5.47 -13.32
N ALA A 352 -9.88 4.50 -12.64
CA ALA A 352 -9.73 4.52 -11.18
C ALA A 352 -8.92 5.75 -10.72
N THR A 353 -7.87 6.11 -11.46
CA THR A 353 -7.08 7.31 -11.17
C THR A 353 -7.91 8.60 -11.30
N ALA A 354 -8.76 8.69 -12.33
CA ALA A 354 -9.67 9.83 -12.51
C ALA A 354 -10.72 9.92 -11.39
N VAL A 355 -11.31 8.79 -10.99
CA VAL A 355 -12.30 8.71 -9.90
C VAL A 355 -11.67 9.02 -8.54
N VAL A 356 -10.45 8.57 -8.26
CA VAL A 356 -9.74 8.90 -7.01
C VAL A 356 -9.37 10.39 -6.96
N LYS A 357 -8.87 10.97 -8.06
CA LYS A 357 -8.62 12.42 -8.15
C LYS A 357 -9.90 13.23 -7.96
N ALA A 358 -10.99 12.80 -8.57
CA ALA A 358 -12.32 13.38 -8.40
C ALA A 358 -12.76 13.39 -6.93
N MET A 359 -12.61 12.27 -6.22
CA MET A 359 -12.98 12.16 -4.80
C MET A 359 -12.12 13.03 -3.89
N LEU A 360 -10.82 13.15 -4.15
CA LEU A 360 -9.92 13.99 -3.37
C LEU A 360 -10.26 15.48 -3.51
N LEU A 361 -10.60 15.95 -4.72
CA LEU A 361 -11.01 17.34 -4.98
C LEU A 361 -12.39 17.69 -4.38
N VAL A 362 -13.27 16.69 -4.22
CA VAL A 362 -14.60 16.86 -3.61
C VAL A 362 -14.52 16.96 -2.09
N LYS A 363 -13.53 16.30 -1.45
CA LYS A 363 -13.32 16.37 0.01
C LYS A 363 -13.00 17.79 0.51
N GLU A 364 -12.47 18.65 -0.37
CA GLU A 364 -12.17 20.05 -0.07
C GLU A 364 -13.39 20.98 -0.25
N GLY A 365 -14.53 20.46 -0.73
CA GLY A 365 -15.81 21.18 -0.80
C GLY A 365 -15.88 22.31 -1.84
N GLN A 366 -14.81 22.55 -2.61
CA GLN A 366 -14.70 23.70 -3.51
C GLN A 366 -15.10 23.42 -4.96
N THR A 367 -15.22 22.15 -5.37
CA THR A 367 -15.44 21.77 -6.78
C THR A 367 -16.66 20.87 -6.97
N CYS A 368 -17.30 20.98 -8.14
CA CYS A 368 -18.42 20.13 -8.50
C CYS A 368 -17.97 18.68 -8.71
N PRO A 369 -18.63 17.69 -8.07
CA PRO A 369 -18.23 16.28 -8.17
C PRO A 369 -18.36 15.66 -9.57
N ASN A 370 -19.13 16.27 -10.49
CA ASN A 370 -19.30 15.73 -11.84
C ASN A 370 -18.26 16.27 -12.82
N CYS A 371 -18.11 17.60 -12.87
CA CYS A 371 -17.29 18.27 -13.89
C CYS A 371 -16.02 18.93 -13.35
N PHE A 372 -15.76 18.83 -12.04
CA PHE A 372 -14.58 19.33 -11.34
C PHE A 372 -14.34 20.84 -11.42
N GLN A 373 -15.30 21.60 -11.92
CA GLN A 373 -15.22 23.06 -11.93
C GLN A 373 -15.67 23.64 -10.59
N PRO A 374 -15.02 24.70 -10.10
CA PRO A 374 -15.40 25.36 -8.86
C PRO A 374 -16.72 26.13 -8.99
N GLY A 375 -17.27 26.55 -7.84
CA GLY A 375 -18.34 27.56 -7.79
C GLY A 375 -19.77 27.05 -8.04
N HIS A 376 -20.00 25.74 -8.15
CA HIS A 376 -21.36 25.21 -8.21
C HIS A 376 -21.49 23.82 -7.57
N LYS A 377 -22.71 23.52 -7.10
CA LYS A 377 -23.07 22.20 -6.56
C LYS A 377 -23.49 21.27 -7.70
N LEU A 378 -23.44 19.96 -7.45
CA LEU A 378 -23.87 18.92 -8.40
C LEU A 378 -25.27 19.19 -9.00
N ALA A 379 -26.22 19.62 -8.16
CA ALA A 379 -27.59 19.93 -8.58
C ALA A 379 -27.70 21.08 -9.60
N ALA A 380 -26.67 21.94 -9.69
CA ALA A 380 -26.58 23.05 -10.62
C ALA A 380 -25.56 22.79 -11.75
N CYS A 381 -25.03 21.57 -11.87
CA CYS A 381 -24.02 21.24 -12.87
C CYS A 381 -24.63 21.25 -14.27
N LYS A 382 -24.09 22.06 -15.18
CA LYS A 382 -24.55 22.11 -16.59
C LYS A 382 -23.92 21.03 -17.47
N ASN A 383 -22.87 20.38 -17.00
CA ASN A 383 -22.10 19.36 -17.72
C ASN A 383 -22.56 17.95 -17.34
N ILE A 384 -23.88 17.71 -17.33
CA ILE A 384 -24.44 16.37 -17.14
C ILE A 384 -24.68 15.76 -18.51
N HIS A 385 -23.98 14.66 -18.78
CA HIS A 385 -24.03 13.96 -20.06
C HIS A 385 -25.17 12.94 -20.06
N GLN A 386 -25.81 12.64 -21.19
CA GLN A 386 -26.85 11.60 -21.23
C GLN A 386 -26.29 10.18 -20.97
N LYS A 387 -25.03 9.94 -21.33
CA LYS A 387 -24.37 8.64 -21.09
C LYS A 387 -23.84 8.57 -19.67
N THR A 388 -24.26 7.56 -18.89
CA THR A 388 -23.84 7.43 -17.49
C THR A 388 -22.32 7.39 -17.30
N LEU A 389 -21.58 6.76 -18.21
CA LEU A 389 -20.13 6.64 -18.14
C LEU A 389 -19.38 7.98 -18.24
N GLU A 390 -20.02 9.01 -18.79
CA GLU A 390 -19.46 10.36 -18.93
C GLU A 390 -19.74 11.25 -17.70
N ASN A 391 -20.46 10.74 -16.69
CA ASN A 391 -20.79 11.47 -15.46
C ASN A 391 -20.04 10.88 -14.27
N ALA A 392 -18.93 11.50 -13.86
CA ALA A 392 -18.14 11.01 -12.74
C ALA A 392 -18.95 10.86 -11.44
N ALA A 393 -19.86 11.80 -11.16
CA ALA A 393 -20.66 11.77 -9.95
C ALA A 393 -21.69 10.62 -9.91
N ALA A 394 -22.10 10.08 -11.07
CA ALA A 394 -23.05 8.98 -11.17
C ALA A 394 -22.51 7.65 -10.59
N PHE A 395 -21.21 7.54 -10.37
CA PHE A 395 -20.56 6.34 -9.84
C PHE A 395 -20.53 6.27 -8.31
N TYR A 396 -20.56 7.42 -7.64
CA TYR A 396 -20.36 7.49 -6.19
C TYR A 396 -21.41 8.32 -5.43
N THR A 397 -22.23 9.11 -6.12
CA THR A 397 -23.35 9.83 -5.48
C THR A 397 -24.61 8.98 -5.58
N ALA A 398 -25.05 8.39 -4.46
CA ALA A 398 -26.21 7.50 -4.40
C ALA A 398 -27.51 8.17 -4.89
N LYS A 399 -27.59 9.51 -4.81
CA LYS A 399 -28.72 10.31 -5.25
C LYS A 399 -28.48 11.06 -6.56
N PHE A 400 -27.53 10.62 -7.41
CA PHE A 400 -27.16 11.37 -8.63
C PHE A 400 -28.36 11.68 -9.52
N GLY A 401 -29.18 10.67 -9.88
CA GLY A 401 -30.36 10.86 -10.73
C GLY A 401 -31.38 11.83 -10.11
N GLU A 402 -31.61 11.72 -8.80
CA GLU A 402 -32.50 12.61 -8.04
C GLU A 402 -31.97 14.06 -8.00
N MET A 403 -30.68 14.24 -7.69
CA MET A 403 -30.05 15.56 -7.53
C MET A 403 -29.91 16.31 -8.85
N THR A 404 -29.79 15.58 -9.96
CA THR A 404 -29.59 16.16 -11.30
C THR A 404 -30.87 16.23 -12.13
N SER A 405 -31.99 15.71 -11.62
CA SER A 405 -33.24 15.52 -12.36
C SER A 405 -33.04 14.74 -13.69
N SER A 406 -32.00 13.91 -13.78
CA SER A 406 -31.68 13.15 -14.98
C SER A 406 -32.19 11.71 -14.87
N SER A 407 -32.73 11.15 -15.96
CA SER A 407 -33.19 9.74 -16.02
C SER A 407 -32.04 8.73 -16.08
N ILE A 408 -30.82 9.16 -15.75
CA ILE A 408 -29.59 8.39 -15.89
C ILE A 408 -29.51 7.40 -14.74
N LYS A 409 -29.65 6.11 -15.07
CA LYS A 409 -29.52 5.03 -14.09
C LYS A 409 -28.07 4.96 -13.61
N GLN A 410 -27.91 4.76 -12.30
CA GLN A 410 -26.63 4.49 -11.66
C GLN A 410 -25.96 3.27 -12.30
N ILE A 411 -24.62 3.29 -12.36
CA ILE A 411 -23.86 2.12 -12.79
C ILE A 411 -23.85 1.05 -11.68
N PRO A 412 -24.00 -0.24 -12.01
CA PRO A 412 -24.15 -1.31 -11.03
C PRO A 412 -23.11 -1.33 -9.92
N ASN A 413 -23.55 -1.83 -8.76
CA ASN A 413 -22.86 -1.78 -7.47
C ASN A 413 -21.41 -2.28 -7.46
N TYR A 414 -20.91 -3.03 -8.43
CA TYR A 414 -19.51 -3.49 -8.40
C TYR A 414 -18.50 -2.34 -8.59
N ILE A 415 -18.80 -1.32 -9.40
CA ILE A 415 -17.95 -0.13 -9.55
C ILE A 415 -18.16 0.84 -8.38
N SER A 416 -19.41 0.98 -7.90
CA SER A 416 -19.70 1.77 -6.70
C SER A 416 -19.06 1.17 -5.45
N SER A 417 -18.98 -0.16 -5.33
CA SER A 417 -18.20 -0.87 -4.30
C SER A 417 -16.72 -0.55 -4.40
N TYR A 418 -16.20 -0.42 -5.62
CA TYR A 418 -14.82 0.00 -5.85
C TYR A 418 -14.58 1.45 -5.44
N ALA A 419 -15.55 2.37 -5.60
CA ALA A 419 -15.42 3.77 -5.18
C ALA A 419 -15.68 3.97 -3.67
N LYS A 420 -16.69 3.28 -3.10
CA LYS A 420 -17.00 3.30 -1.65
C LYS A 420 -15.86 2.73 -0.80
N ARG A 421 -15.08 1.78 -1.32
CA ARG A 421 -13.84 1.28 -0.67
C ARG A 421 -12.76 2.35 -0.46
N TRP A 422 -12.85 3.51 -1.13
CA TRP A 422 -11.86 4.58 -1.07
C TRP A 422 -12.37 5.84 -0.33
N ASN A 423 -13.68 5.88 -0.04
CA ASN A 423 -14.34 7.03 0.60
C ASN A 423 -14.65 6.81 2.09
N ASN A 424 -14.40 5.60 2.60
CA ASN A 424 -14.38 5.27 4.03
C ASN A 424 -12.93 5.18 4.51
#